data_AF-A0A432GSC3-F1
#
_entry.id   AF-A0A432GSC3-F1
#
_cell.length_a   1.000
_cell.length_b   1.000
_cell.length_c   1.000
_cell.angle_alpha   90.00
_cell.angle_beta   90.00
_cell.angle_gamma   90.00
#
_symmetry.space_group_name_H-M   'P 1'
#
loop_
_entity.id
_entity.type
_entity.pdbx_description
1 polymer ?
#
loop_
_entity_poly.entity_id
_entity_poly.type
_entity_poly.pdbx_seq_one_letter_code
_entity_poly.pdbx_strand_id
1 'polypeptide(L)'
;MQPGPKNSITDVSGIKVGHAQDMKLMSGTTVVIPDEPAVAAVDCRGGAPGTRETDALHPANLVEEVHAVVLSGGSAMGLDAASGVAAWLKSAGRGFPVATNVRVPIVPSAILFDLL
;
A
#
# COMPACT_ATOMS: atom_id res chain seq x y z
N MET A 1 -11.88 -8.85 25.62
CA MET A 1 -10.61 -8.66 24.89
C MET A 1 -10.01 -7.33 25.33
N GLN A 2 -8.72 -7.28 25.66
CA GLN A 2 -8.03 -6.02 25.95
C GLN A 2 -7.29 -5.56 24.68
N PRO A 3 -7.43 -4.30 24.24
CA PRO A 3 -6.70 -3.78 23.09
C PRO A 3 -5.20 -3.68 23.39
N GLY A 4 -4.39 -3.56 22.33
CA GLY A 4 -2.98 -3.21 22.44
C GLY A 4 -2.77 -1.81 23.04
N PRO A 5 -1.51 -1.46 23.39
CA PRO A 5 -1.20 -0.25 24.15
C PRO A 5 -1.58 1.06 23.44
N LYS A 6 -1.57 1.09 22.10
CA LYS A 6 -2.00 2.26 21.31
C LYS A 6 -3.42 2.12 20.76
N ASN A 7 -4.00 0.92 20.88
CA ASN A 7 -5.26 0.56 20.22
C ASN A 7 -5.22 0.90 18.72
N SER A 8 -4.13 0.52 18.05
CA SER A 8 -3.81 0.91 16.67
C SER A 8 -3.11 -0.22 15.92
N ILE A 9 -3.15 -0.20 14.57
CA ILE A 9 -2.40 -1.15 13.74
C ILE A 9 -0.90 -1.14 14.03
N THR A 10 -0.37 -0.02 14.51
CA THR A 10 1.06 0.13 14.89
C THR A 10 1.42 -0.53 16.23
N ASP A 11 0.47 -1.20 16.88
CA ASP A 11 0.77 -2.15 17.96
C ASP A 11 1.40 -3.43 17.41
N VAL A 12 1.22 -3.74 16.12
CA VAL A 12 1.99 -4.76 15.41
C VAL A 12 3.40 -4.24 15.15
N SER A 13 4.40 -4.87 15.74
CA SER A 13 5.80 -4.46 15.59
C SER A 13 6.24 -4.45 14.12
N GLY A 14 6.99 -3.42 13.74
CA GLY A 14 7.46 -3.24 12.37
C GLY A 14 6.46 -2.59 11.42
N ILE A 15 5.18 -2.42 11.79
CA ILE A 15 4.20 -1.69 10.97
C ILE A 15 4.31 -0.19 11.25
N LYS A 16 4.57 0.59 10.20
CA LYS A 16 4.52 2.05 10.20
C LYS A 16 3.37 2.54 9.32
N VAL A 17 2.80 3.69 9.68
CA VAL A 17 1.72 4.34 8.93
C VAL A 17 2.09 5.79 8.70
N GLY A 18 1.95 6.27 7.47
CA GLY A 18 2.16 7.66 7.09
C GLY A 18 0.93 8.24 6.39
N HIS A 19 0.69 9.53 6.58
CA HIS A 19 -0.42 10.27 5.98
C HIS A 19 0.12 11.53 5.30
N ALA A 20 -0.40 11.83 4.10
CA ALA A 20 -0.23 13.10 3.42
C ALA A 20 -1.60 13.55 2.91
N GLN A 21 -1.96 14.82 3.13
CA GLN A 21 -3.30 15.32 2.84
C GLN A 21 -3.26 16.76 2.34
N ASP A 22 -4.23 17.11 1.50
CA ASP A 22 -4.51 18.47 1.06
C ASP A 22 -5.88 18.89 1.60
N MET A 23 -5.87 19.85 2.54
CA MET A 23 -7.08 20.34 3.20
C MET A 23 -7.97 21.19 2.30
N LYS A 24 -7.45 21.73 1.20
CA LYS A 24 -8.24 22.50 0.23
C LYS A 24 -8.92 21.57 -0.77
N LEU A 25 -8.21 20.52 -1.21
CA LEU A 25 -8.78 19.46 -2.05
C LEU A 25 -9.71 18.53 -1.26
N MET A 26 -9.56 18.47 0.07
CA MET A 26 -10.26 17.54 0.96
C MET A 26 -9.96 16.07 0.62
N SER A 27 -8.71 15.80 0.24
CA SER A 27 -8.24 14.47 -0.15
C SER A 27 -6.86 14.17 0.44
N GLY A 28 -6.42 12.92 0.32
CA GLY A 28 -5.11 12.50 0.80
C GLY A 28 -4.80 11.03 0.54
N THR A 29 -3.62 10.64 0.99
CA THR A 29 -3.09 9.27 0.88
C THR A 29 -2.59 8.80 2.23
N THR A 30 -2.93 7.55 2.56
CA THR A 30 -2.37 6.79 3.67
C THR A 30 -1.50 5.66 3.12
N VAL A 31 -0.31 5.50 3.67
CA VAL A 31 0.61 4.41 3.33
C VAL A 31 0.88 3.58 4.57
N VAL A 32 0.67 2.27 4.47
CA VAL A 32 1.13 1.30 5.47
C VAL A 32 2.44 0.72 4.95
N ILE A 33 3.51 0.84 5.73
CA ILE A 33 4.84 0.37 5.36
C ILE A 33 5.41 -0.51 6.47
N PRO A 34 5.65 -1.81 6.21
CA PRO A 34 6.34 -2.66 7.16
C PRO A 34 7.85 -2.35 7.13
N ASP A 35 8.58 -2.68 8.19
CA ASP A 35 10.05 -2.55 8.25
C ASP A 35 10.72 -3.51 7.26
N GLU A 36 10.30 -4.78 7.30
CA GLU A 36 10.66 -5.81 6.32
C GLU A 36 9.47 -6.10 5.39
N PRO A 37 9.67 -6.67 4.18
CA PRO A 37 8.55 -7.12 3.35
C PRO A 37 7.61 -8.03 4.14
N ALA A 38 6.31 -7.90 3.90
CA ALA A 38 5.29 -8.62 4.67
C ALA A 38 4.41 -9.46 3.75
N VAL A 39 4.09 -10.68 4.17
CA VAL A 39 3.11 -11.54 3.48
C VAL A 39 1.78 -10.80 3.38
N ALA A 40 1.18 -10.79 2.19
CA ALA A 40 -0.08 -10.08 1.96
C ALA A 40 -1.04 -10.83 1.05
N ALA A 41 -2.33 -10.58 1.27
CA ALA A 41 -3.43 -11.03 0.44
C ALA A 41 -4.49 -9.91 0.37
N VAL A 42 -5.41 -10.00 -0.60
CA VAL A 42 -6.49 -9.02 -0.76
C VAL A 42 -7.81 -9.72 -1.08
N ASP A 43 -8.89 -9.17 -0.53
CA ASP A 43 -10.27 -9.52 -0.86
C ASP A 43 -11.01 -8.23 -1.20
N CYS A 44 -11.50 -8.14 -2.45
CA CYS A 44 -12.24 -7.00 -2.93
C CYS A 44 -13.72 -7.34 -3.08
N ARG A 45 -14.56 -6.74 -2.22
CA ARG A 45 -15.99 -7.10 -2.11
C ARG A 45 -16.96 -6.05 -2.66
N GLY A 46 -16.44 -4.88 -3.06
CA GLY A 46 -17.24 -3.81 -3.65
C GLY A 46 -17.54 -4.06 -5.14
N GLY A 47 -18.69 -3.60 -5.62
CA GLY A 47 -19.10 -3.78 -7.03
C GLY A 47 -18.40 -2.84 -8.03
N ALA A 48 -17.72 -1.80 -7.55
CA ALA A 48 -16.99 -0.83 -8.38
C ALA A 48 -15.60 -0.54 -7.76
N PRO A 49 -14.66 -1.50 -7.83
CA PRO A 49 -13.35 -1.32 -7.22
C PRO A 49 -12.44 -0.42 -8.08
N GLY A 50 -11.61 0.37 -7.40
CA GLY A 50 -10.42 0.97 -8.00
C GLY A 50 -9.20 0.45 -7.27
N THR A 51 -8.40 -0.35 -7.95
CA THR A 51 -7.28 -1.08 -7.33
C THR A 51 -6.09 -1.18 -8.28
N ARG A 52 -4.90 -1.37 -7.70
CA ARG A 52 -3.65 -1.66 -8.41
C ARG A 52 -2.97 -2.87 -7.78
N GLU A 53 -2.36 -3.72 -8.62
CA GLU A 53 -1.50 -4.85 -8.24
C GLU A 53 -2.18 -5.92 -7.36
N THR A 54 -3.52 -5.96 -7.33
CA THR A 54 -4.28 -6.95 -6.56
C THR A 54 -4.10 -8.38 -7.10
N ASP A 55 -4.00 -8.57 -8.42
CA ASP A 55 -3.72 -9.87 -9.02
C ASP A 55 -2.38 -10.44 -8.54
N ALA A 56 -1.37 -9.60 -8.28
CA ALA A 56 -0.08 -10.05 -7.77
C ALA A 56 -0.17 -10.74 -6.40
N LEU A 57 -1.22 -10.45 -5.63
CA LEU A 57 -1.47 -11.01 -4.29
C LEU A 57 -2.28 -12.32 -4.32
N HIS A 58 -2.60 -12.84 -5.50
CA HIS A 58 -3.23 -14.14 -5.60
C HIS A 58 -2.24 -15.22 -5.10
N PRO A 59 -2.63 -16.13 -4.18
CA PRO A 59 -1.70 -17.09 -3.55
C PRO A 59 -0.98 -18.05 -4.51
N ALA A 60 -1.46 -18.19 -5.75
CA ALA A 60 -0.83 -19.02 -6.78
C ALA A 60 0.24 -18.26 -7.62
N ASN A 61 0.44 -16.97 -7.37
CA ASN A 61 1.36 -16.13 -8.11
C ASN A 61 2.74 -16.05 -7.44
N LEU A 62 3.72 -15.49 -8.15
CA LEU A 62 5.13 -15.43 -7.73
C LEU A 62 5.37 -14.56 -6.49
N VAL A 63 4.55 -13.54 -6.28
CA VAL A 63 4.76 -12.53 -5.25
C VAL A 63 4.06 -12.94 -3.96
N GLU A 64 4.84 -13.20 -2.92
CA GLU A 64 4.32 -13.56 -1.60
C GLU A 64 4.29 -12.37 -0.64
N GLU A 65 5.18 -11.40 -0.84
CA GLU A 65 5.42 -10.29 0.08
C GLU A 65 5.28 -8.91 -0.60
N VAL A 66 4.72 -7.96 0.14
CA VAL A 66 4.57 -6.56 -0.31
C VAL A 66 5.48 -5.63 0.48
N HIS A 67 5.77 -4.49 -0.13
CA HIS A 67 6.71 -3.50 0.41
C HIS A 67 5.99 -2.29 1.02
N ALA A 68 4.75 -2.05 0.59
CA ALA A 68 3.82 -1.10 1.18
C ALA A 68 2.39 -1.38 0.68
N VAL A 69 1.39 -0.87 1.38
CA VAL A 69 -0.01 -0.79 0.91
C VAL A 69 -0.42 0.68 0.87
N VAL A 70 -1.09 1.09 -0.22
CA VAL A 70 -1.50 2.48 -0.42
C VAL A 70 -3.02 2.59 -0.44
N LEU A 71 -3.56 3.48 0.38
CA LEU A 71 -4.97 3.86 0.39
C LEU A 71 -5.05 5.34 -0.01
N SER A 72 -5.77 5.68 -1.06
CA SER A 72 -5.83 7.07 -1.54
C SER A 72 -7.24 7.52 -1.86
N GLY A 73 -7.51 8.79 -1.59
CA GLY A 73 -8.58 9.53 -2.25
C GLY A 73 -8.27 9.77 -3.73
N GLY A 74 -9.15 10.50 -4.42
CA GLY A 74 -9.00 10.89 -5.82
C GLY A 74 -9.65 9.94 -6.83
N SER A 75 -10.45 8.97 -6.39
CA SER A 75 -11.00 7.91 -7.26
C SER A 75 -9.88 7.23 -8.07
N ALA A 76 -10.15 6.81 -9.30
CA ALA A 76 -9.18 6.14 -10.17
C ALA A 76 -7.85 6.92 -10.34
N MET A 77 -7.87 8.26 -10.33
CA MET A 77 -6.66 9.09 -10.40
C MET A 77 -5.77 8.94 -9.14
N GLY A 78 -6.38 8.59 -8.00
CA GLY A 78 -5.67 8.29 -6.76
C GLY A 78 -4.70 7.12 -6.85
N LEU A 79 -4.85 6.24 -7.87
CA LEU A 79 -3.93 5.13 -8.08
C LEU A 79 -2.50 5.60 -8.39
N ASP A 80 -2.33 6.84 -8.89
CA ASP A 80 -1.02 7.44 -9.15
C ASP A 80 -0.18 7.60 -7.88
N ALA A 81 -0.80 7.73 -6.70
CA ALA A 81 -0.10 7.83 -5.43
C ALA A 81 0.80 6.61 -5.15
N ALA A 82 0.38 5.42 -5.58
CA ALA A 82 1.17 4.20 -5.44
C ALA A 82 2.46 4.23 -6.25
N SER A 83 2.47 4.92 -7.39
CA SER A 83 3.68 5.10 -8.21
C SER A 83 4.75 5.92 -7.48
N GLY A 84 4.35 6.94 -6.72
CA GLY A 84 5.27 7.72 -5.88
C GLY A 84 5.89 6.89 -4.76
N VAL A 85 5.07 6.05 -4.10
CA VAL A 85 5.54 5.11 -3.06
C VAL A 85 6.50 4.08 -3.65
N ALA A 86 6.19 3.50 -4.80
CA ALA A 86 7.07 2.58 -5.51
C ALA A 86 8.41 3.26 -5.88
N ALA A 87 8.39 4.48 -6.40
CA ALA A 87 9.60 5.22 -6.72
C ALA A 87 10.49 5.43 -5.47
N TRP A 88 9.89 5.82 -4.34
CA TRP A 88 10.62 5.97 -3.09
C TRP A 88 11.21 4.64 -2.59
N LEU A 89 10.41 3.56 -2.57
CA LEU A 89 10.88 2.22 -2.17
C LEU A 89 12.05 1.74 -3.03
N LYS A 90 11.97 1.94 -4.35
CA LYS A 90 13.04 1.61 -5.28
C LYS A 90 14.32 2.38 -4.94
N SER A 91 14.20 3.70 -4.68
CA SER A 91 15.36 4.53 -4.29
C SER A 91 15.97 4.11 -2.95
N ALA A 92 15.15 3.56 -2.04
CA ALA A 92 15.57 2.99 -0.77
C ALA A 92 16.12 1.55 -0.89
N GLY A 93 16.26 1.00 -2.10
CA GLY A 93 16.74 -0.37 -2.31
C GLY A 93 15.76 -1.44 -1.83
N ARG A 94 14.47 -1.11 -1.69
CA ARG A 94 13.41 -2.02 -1.24
C ARG A 94 12.59 -2.49 -2.43
N GLY A 95 12.39 -3.80 -2.54
CA GLY A 95 11.65 -4.40 -3.65
C GLY A 95 11.99 -5.88 -3.84
N PHE A 96 11.13 -6.56 -4.58
CA PHE A 96 11.29 -7.93 -5.00
C PHE A 96 12.56 -8.05 -5.87
N PRO A 97 13.50 -8.96 -5.55
CA PRO A 97 14.75 -9.10 -6.30
C PRO A 97 14.49 -9.78 -7.64
N VAL A 98 14.77 -9.08 -8.75
CA VAL A 98 14.65 -9.63 -10.12
C VAL A 98 16.00 -9.84 -10.80
N ALA A 99 17.07 -9.23 -10.28
CA ALA A 99 18.46 -9.49 -10.64
C ALA A 99 19.38 -9.01 -9.51
N THR A 100 20.69 -9.28 -9.60
CA THR A 100 21.70 -8.97 -8.56
C THR A 100 21.56 -7.58 -7.95
N ASN A 101 21.32 -6.56 -8.78
CA ASN A 101 21.19 -5.16 -8.35
C ASN A 101 19.86 -4.52 -8.82
N VAL A 102 18.85 -5.34 -9.14
CA VAL A 102 17.56 -4.84 -9.63
C VAL A 102 16.45 -5.33 -8.72
N ARG A 103 15.73 -4.37 -8.15
CA ARG A 103 14.57 -4.61 -7.28
C ARG A 103 13.34 -3.90 -7.83
N VAL A 104 12.20 -4.58 -7.75
CA VAL A 104 10.89 -4.07 -8.17
C VAL A 104 9.96 -4.05 -6.95
N PRO A 105 9.59 -2.86 -6.43
CA PRO A 105 8.64 -2.75 -5.33
C PRO A 105 7.27 -3.28 -5.74
N ILE A 106 6.64 -4.03 -4.83
CA ILE A 106 5.25 -4.48 -4.94
C ILE A 106 4.42 -3.60 -4.02
N VAL A 107 3.52 -2.81 -4.60
CA VAL A 107 2.76 -1.76 -3.91
C VAL A 107 1.29 -1.85 -4.30
N PRO A 108 0.53 -2.81 -3.74
CA PRO A 108 -0.91 -2.86 -3.93
C PRO A 108 -1.56 -1.58 -3.42
N SER A 109 -2.60 -1.13 -4.12
CA SER A 109 -3.37 0.03 -3.71
C SER A 109 -4.86 -0.13 -3.93
N ALA A 110 -5.62 0.63 -3.14
CA ALA A 110 -7.05 0.79 -3.27
C ALA A 110 -7.40 2.27 -3.12
N ILE A 111 -8.42 2.70 -3.86
CA ILE A 111 -8.89 4.10 -3.84
C ILE A 111 -10.31 4.23 -3.34
N LEU A 112 -10.66 5.45 -2.92
CA LEU A 112 -12.01 5.86 -2.63
C LEU A 112 -12.41 7.09 -3.46
N PHE A 113 -13.72 7.32 -3.56
CA PHE A 113 -14.27 8.49 -4.23
C PHE A 113 -14.48 9.63 -3.23
N ASP A 114 -13.84 10.76 -3.45
CA ASP A 114 -13.94 12.00 -2.66
C ASP A 114 -13.89 13.25 -3.55
N LEU A 115 -14.30 13.13 -4.82
CA LEU A 115 -14.22 14.21 -5.81
C LEU A 115 -15.39 15.20 -5.74
N LEU A 116 -16.36 15.01 -4.83
CA LEU A 116 -17.60 15.79 -4.69
C LEU A 116 -17.87 16.15 -3.23
#